data_AF-A0A951SBA7-F1
#
_entry.id   AF-A0A951SBA7-F1
#
_cell.length_a   1.000
_cell.length_b   1.000
_cell.length_c   1.000
_cell.angle_alpha   90.00
_cell.angle_beta   90.00
_cell.angle_gamma   90.00
#
_symmetry.space_group_name_H-M   'P 1'
#
loop_
_entity.id
_entity.type
_entity.pdbx_description
1 polymer ?
#
loop_
_entity_poly.entity_id
_entity_poly.type
_entity_poly.pdbx_seq_one_letter_code
_entity_poly.pdbx_strand_id
1 'polypeptide(L)'
;MNFKKEFLLLLLLPFLACRPKGLTDAEKENLLNKGDSIATIAQKIFMTSVLNEVKTKGAAEAVSYCNINASHLMDSTSVLMHTEVKRLSDRSRNPENSLKTDNDFTVWIDLKDILNDPKFEKKHLIDEEQGGAVYYYKAITIGMPTCLACHGKKGSDINEETAAKIASLYPEDKATGYEMGQFRGMWKIKLR
;
A
#
# COMPACT_ATOMS: atom_id res chain seq x y z
N MET A 1 -42.21 56.89 37.01
CA MET A 1 -41.93 56.75 35.57
C MET A 1 -40.43 56.98 35.37
N ASN A 2 -39.62 55.93 35.27
CA ASN A 2 -38.22 55.97 34.82
C ASN A 2 -37.71 54.53 34.65
N PHE A 3 -37.86 53.99 33.44
CA PHE A 3 -37.31 52.70 33.03
C PHE A 3 -35.83 52.88 32.68
N LYS A 4 -34.91 52.40 33.52
CA LYS A 4 -33.52 52.21 33.12
C LYS A 4 -33.45 50.95 32.26
N LYS A 5 -33.18 51.13 30.96
CA LYS A 5 -32.88 50.02 30.03
C LYS A 5 -31.46 49.55 30.31
N GLU A 6 -31.30 48.43 30.99
CA GLU A 6 -30.02 47.73 31.04
C GLU A 6 -29.81 47.01 29.71
N PHE A 7 -28.79 47.45 28.96
CA PHE A 7 -28.40 46.86 27.69
C PHE A 7 -27.44 45.71 28.00
N LEU A 8 -27.97 44.49 28.03
CA LEU A 8 -27.17 43.27 28.18
C LEU A 8 -26.35 43.07 26.90
N LEU A 9 -25.10 43.53 26.90
CA LEU A 9 -24.16 43.35 25.80
C LEU A 9 -23.68 41.89 25.80
N LEU A 10 -24.38 41.02 25.06
CA LEU A 10 -23.91 39.66 24.79
C LEU A 10 -22.62 39.74 23.95
N LEU A 11 -21.47 39.56 24.60
CA LEU A 11 -20.18 39.36 23.95
C LEU A 11 -20.21 38.03 23.19
N LEU A 12 -20.58 38.10 21.91
CA LEU A 12 -20.36 37.03 20.94
C LEU A 12 -18.85 36.86 20.75
N LEU A 13 -18.24 35.98 21.55
CA LEU A 13 -16.90 35.47 21.31
C LEU A 13 -16.90 34.80 19.93
N PRO A 14 -16.07 35.26 18.96
CA PRO A 14 -15.94 34.56 17.71
C PRO A 14 -15.31 33.20 18.03
N PHE A 15 -16.09 32.12 17.88
CA PHE A 15 -15.53 30.79 17.76
C PHE A 15 -14.62 30.81 16.51
N LEU A 16 -13.33 31.05 16.71
CA LEU A 16 -12.31 30.68 15.73
C LEU A 16 -12.37 29.16 15.62
N ALA A 17 -13.24 28.69 14.72
CA ALA A 17 -13.22 27.32 14.27
C ALA A 17 -11.85 27.10 13.61
N CYS A 18 -10.94 26.51 14.38
CA CYS A 18 -9.65 26.03 13.89
C CYS A 18 -9.96 24.91 12.88
N ARG A 19 -10.18 25.25 11.61
CA ARG A 19 -10.23 24.25 10.55
C ARG A 19 -8.84 23.60 10.52
N PRO A 20 -8.73 22.27 10.57
CA PRO A 20 -7.45 21.63 10.35
C PRO A 20 -6.95 22.09 8.98
N LYS A 21 -5.80 22.77 8.98
CA LYS A 21 -5.17 23.24 7.75
C LYS A 21 -4.63 22.00 7.04
N GLY A 22 -5.11 21.73 5.82
CA GLY A 22 -4.56 20.66 4.98
C GLY A 22 -3.07 20.88 4.68
N LEU A 23 -2.41 19.86 4.15
CA LEU A 23 -0.98 19.95 3.83
C LEU A 23 -0.69 21.10 2.86
N THR A 24 0.39 21.83 3.14
CA THR A 24 0.99 22.73 2.15
C THR A 24 1.69 21.94 1.03
N ASP A 25 1.91 22.54 -0.13
CA ASP A 25 2.60 21.89 -1.25
C ASP A 25 4.01 21.39 -0.85
N ALA A 26 4.74 22.20 -0.08
CA ALA A 26 6.06 21.84 0.43
C ALA A 26 6.02 20.64 1.39
N GLU A 27 5.01 20.57 2.26
CA GLU A 27 4.84 19.40 3.13
C GLU A 27 4.47 18.16 2.33
N LYS A 28 3.58 18.29 1.34
CA LYS A 28 3.18 17.19 0.46
C LYS A 28 4.38 16.64 -0.30
N GLU A 29 5.23 17.50 -0.86
CA GLU A 29 6.46 17.09 -1.54
C GLU A 29 7.44 16.36 -0.61
N ASN A 30 7.64 16.87 0.61
CA ASN A 30 8.49 16.21 1.60
C ASN A 30 7.95 14.82 1.97
N LEU A 31 6.65 14.72 2.23
CA LEU A 31 5.98 13.45 2.56
C LEU A 31 6.04 12.47 1.38
N LEU A 32 5.92 12.94 0.14
CA LEU A 32 6.08 12.10 -1.05
C LEU A 32 7.49 11.52 -1.12
N ASN A 33 8.52 12.33 -0.93
CA ASN A 33 9.91 11.87 -0.95
C ASN A 33 10.22 10.89 0.20
N LYS A 34 9.69 11.17 1.40
CA LYS A 34 9.80 10.26 2.56
C LYS A 34 9.12 8.92 2.28
N GLY A 35 7.88 8.95 1.81
CA GLY A 35 7.11 7.75 1.46
C GLY A 35 7.76 6.93 0.35
N ASP A 36 8.27 7.59 -0.70
CA ASP A 36 8.95 6.92 -1.80
C ASP A 36 10.24 6.23 -1.36
N SER A 37 11.00 6.86 -0.48
CA SER A 37 12.21 6.27 0.13
C SER A 37 11.87 5.02 0.94
N ILE A 38 10.84 5.09 1.79
CA ILE A 38 10.37 3.95 2.59
C ILE A 38 9.88 2.81 1.70
N ALA A 39 9.04 3.12 0.69
CA ALA A 39 8.50 2.12 -0.22
C ALA A 39 9.60 1.43 -1.04
N THR A 40 10.63 2.18 -1.44
CA THR A 40 11.79 1.63 -2.16
C THR A 40 12.61 0.69 -1.28
N ILE A 41 12.81 1.02 0.00
CA ILE A 41 13.47 0.14 0.97
C ILE A 41 12.63 -1.12 1.19
N ALA A 42 11.32 -0.98 1.43
CA ALA A 42 10.40 -2.11 1.61
C ALA A 42 10.40 -3.05 0.40
N GLN A 43 10.29 -2.48 -0.81
CA GLN A 43 10.36 -3.23 -2.06
C GLN A 43 11.70 -3.98 -2.19
N LYS A 44 12.82 -3.33 -1.87
CA LYS A 44 14.15 -3.94 -1.96
C LYS A 44 14.29 -5.11 -0.99
N ILE A 45 13.95 -4.92 0.29
CA ILE A 45 13.99 -5.97 1.31
C ILE A 45 13.13 -7.15 0.87
N PHE A 46 11.87 -6.88 0.48
CA PHE A 46 10.94 -7.93 0.06
C PHE A 46 11.47 -8.72 -1.16
N MET A 47 11.89 -8.01 -2.22
CA MET A 47 12.34 -8.64 -3.45
C MET A 47 13.65 -9.39 -3.28
N THR A 48 14.61 -8.86 -2.51
CA THR A 48 15.87 -9.56 -2.25
C THR A 48 15.61 -10.90 -1.57
N SER A 49 14.74 -10.93 -0.55
CA SER A 49 14.38 -12.18 0.13
C SER A 49 13.70 -13.19 -0.80
N VAL A 50 12.64 -12.77 -1.51
CA VAL A 50 11.88 -13.69 -2.36
C VAL A 50 12.70 -14.18 -3.56
N LEU A 51 13.45 -13.31 -4.23
CA LEU A 51 14.26 -13.71 -5.37
C LEU A 51 15.41 -14.63 -4.97
N ASN A 52 15.96 -14.48 -3.76
CA ASN A 52 16.96 -15.41 -3.25
C ASN A 52 16.40 -16.82 -3.09
N GLU A 53 15.18 -16.95 -2.54
CA GLU A 53 14.52 -18.25 -2.40
C GLU A 53 14.17 -18.86 -3.75
N VAL A 54 13.66 -18.07 -4.70
CA VAL A 54 13.42 -18.56 -6.07
C VAL A 54 14.72 -19.04 -6.72
N LYS A 55 15.81 -18.28 -6.58
CA LYS A 55 17.11 -18.63 -7.18
C LYS A 55 17.70 -19.90 -6.58
N THR A 56 17.58 -20.08 -5.27
CA THR A 56 18.28 -21.17 -4.54
C THR A 56 17.46 -22.45 -4.42
N LYS A 57 16.12 -22.34 -4.34
CA LYS A 57 15.22 -23.47 -4.08
C LYS A 57 14.06 -23.58 -5.07
N GLY A 58 13.93 -22.66 -6.02
CA GLY A 58 12.86 -22.66 -7.01
C GLY A 58 11.57 -21.99 -6.53
N ALA A 59 10.63 -21.83 -7.46
CA ALA A 59 9.37 -21.09 -7.22
C ALA A 59 8.48 -21.77 -6.17
N ALA A 60 8.36 -23.10 -6.18
CA ALA A 60 7.54 -23.83 -5.22
C ALA A 60 7.99 -23.58 -3.77
N GLU A 61 9.30 -23.62 -3.49
CA GLU A 61 9.79 -23.35 -2.14
C GLU A 61 9.80 -21.86 -1.78
N ALA A 62 9.91 -20.96 -2.77
CA ALA A 62 9.68 -19.54 -2.53
C ALA A 62 8.24 -19.26 -2.06
N VAL A 63 7.25 -20.05 -2.48
CA VAL A 63 5.86 -19.96 -1.98
C VAL A 63 5.79 -20.37 -0.50
N SER A 64 6.48 -21.45 -0.10
CA SER A 64 6.64 -21.84 1.32
C SER A 64 7.26 -20.72 2.13
N TYR A 65 8.36 -20.15 1.65
CA TYR A 65 9.03 -19.04 2.30
C TYR A 65 8.11 -17.84 2.47
N CYS A 66 7.37 -17.46 1.42
CA CYS A 66 6.42 -16.35 1.47
C CYS A 66 5.32 -16.57 2.52
N ASN A 67 4.84 -17.81 2.67
CA ASN A 67 3.76 -18.13 3.61
C ASN A 67 4.19 -17.91 5.06
N ILE A 68 5.43 -18.26 5.35
CA ILE A 68 5.99 -18.16 6.71
C ILE A 68 6.55 -16.75 6.97
N ASN A 69 7.28 -16.16 6.01
CA ASN A 69 8.15 -15.02 6.30
C ASN A 69 7.65 -13.68 5.76
N ALA A 70 6.70 -13.64 4.81
CA ALA A 70 6.36 -12.38 4.14
C ALA A 70 5.79 -11.34 5.12
N SER A 71 4.94 -11.76 6.07
CA SER A 71 4.40 -10.87 7.10
C SER A 71 5.50 -10.38 8.05
N HIS A 72 6.36 -11.28 8.53
CA HIS A 72 7.48 -10.92 9.41
C HIS A 72 8.48 -9.96 8.76
N LEU A 73 8.70 -10.06 7.44
CA LEU A 73 9.51 -9.09 6.71
C LEU A 73 8.88 -7.68 6.76
N MET A 74 7.55 -7.57 6.66
CA MET A 74 6.85 -6.28 6.72
C MET A 74 6.82 -5.72 8.13
N ASP A 75 6.67 -6.57 9.14
CA ASP A 75 6.79 -6.17 10.56
C ASP A 75 8.19 -5.63 10.86
N SER A 76 9.22 -6.36 10.43
CA SER A 76 10.63 -5.95 10.60
C SER A 76 10.92 -4.65 9.84
N THR A 77 10.36 -4.49 8.64
CA THR A 77 10.48 -3.24 7.87
C THR A 77 9.78 -2.09 8.59
N SER A 78 8.61 -2.33 9.18
CA SER A 78 7.88 -1.32 9.93
C SER A 78 8.65 -0.85 11.16
N VAL A 79 9.29 -1.79 11.88
CA VAL A 79 10.18 -1.47 13.01
C VAL A 79 11.39 -0.64 12.54
N LEU A 80 12.05 -1.07 11.46
CA LEU A 80 13.22 -0.37 10.92
C LEU A 80 12.89 1.07 10.48
N MET A 81 11.73 1.27 9.87
CA MET A 81 11.31 2.57 9.33
C MET A 81 10.55 3.43 10.35
N HIS A 82 10.35 2.92 11.57
CA HIS A 82 9.56 3.55 12.63
C HIS A 82 8.16 3.99 12.16
N THR A 83 7.55 3.20 11.28
CA THR A 83 6.19 3.46 10.80
C THR A 83 5.54 2.19 10.26
N GLU A 84 4.22 2.19 10.16
CA GLU A 84 3.46 1.08 9.57
C GLU A 84 3.72 1.00 8.06
N VAL A 85 4.19 -0.17 7.61
CA VAL A 85 4.39 -0.51 6.21
C VAL A 85 3.57 -1.75 5.88
N LYS A 86 2.60 -1.60 4.99
CA LYS A 86 1.70 -2.67 4.55
C LYS A 86 1.76 -2.87 3.05
N ARG A 87 1.48 -4.10 2.61
CA ARG A 87 1.22 -4.40 1.20
C ARG A 87 -0.24 -4.73 1.01
N LEU A 88 -0.89 -4.11 0.04
CA LEU A 88 -2.31 -4.31 -0.25
C LEU A 88 -2.54 -4.77 -1.69
N SER A 89 -3.63 -5.49 -1.95
CA SER A 89 -4.01 -6.00 -3.27
C SER A 89 -5.50 -6.40 -3.31
N ASP A 90 -6.16 -6.14 -4.44
CA ASP A 90 -7.53 -6.66 -4.71
C ASP A 90 -7.55 -8.18 -4.98
N ARG A 91 -6.39 -8.74 -5.32
CA ARG A 91 -6.17 -10.16 -5.62
C ARG A 91 -5.02 -10.67 -4.74
N SER A 92 -5.23 -10.58 -3.44
CA SER A 92 -4.26 -10.97 -2.42
C SER A 92 -4.04 -12.49 -2.38
N ARG A 93 -2.78 -12.91 -2.17
CA ARG A 93 -2.42 -14.30 -1.87
C ARG A 93 -2.62 -14.62 -0.39
N ASN A 94 -2.05 -13.76 0.45
CA ASN A 94 -2.30 -13.76 1.87
C ASN A 94 -3.49 -12.81 2.14
N PRO A 95 -4.61 -13.29 2.73
CA PRO A 95 -5.79 -12.48 3.06
C PRO A 95 -5.51 -11.21 3.88
N GLU A 96 -4.44 -11.19 4.67
CA GLU A 96 -4.04 -10.00 5.43
C GLU A 96 -3.67 -8.81 4.55
N ASN A 97 -3.25 -9.08 3.31
CA ASN A 97 -2.93 -8.05 2.31
C ASN A 97 -4.13 -7.63 1.45
N SER A 98 -5.36 -7.97 1.85
CA SER A 98 -6.56 -7.44 1.19
C SER A 98 -6.72 -5.95 1.46
N LEU A 99 -7.37 -5.23 0.54
CA LEU A 99 -7.83 -3.85 0.78
C LEU A 99 -8.78 -3.84 1.99
N LYS A 100 -8.58 -2.92 2.94
CA LYS A 100 -9.27 -2.96 4.24
C LYS A 100 -10.25 -1.81 4.44
N THR A 101 -9.95 -0.62 3.92
CA THR A 101 -10.76 0.59 4.12
C THR A 101 -11.29 1.15 2.80
N ASP A 102 -12.36 1.95 2.85
CA ASP A 102 -12.89 2.64 1.66
C ASP A 102 -11.83 3.53 0.98
N ASN A 103 -10.93 4.13 1.77
CA ASN A 103 -9.77 4.85 1.27
C ASN A 103 -8.79 3.93 0.52
N ASP A 104 -8.51 2.71 1.01
CA ASP A 104 -7.69 1.75 0.28
C ASP A 104 -8.29 1.41 -1.08
N PHE A 105 -9.61 1.21 -1.16
CA PHE A 105 -10.30 0.94 -2.42
C PHE A 105 -10.27 2.14 -3.37
N THR A 106 -10.46 3.35 -2.85
CA THR A 106 -10.41 4.59 -3.63
C THR A 106 -9.02 4.78 -4.24
N VAL A 107 -7.98 4.74 -3.41
CA VAL A 107 -6.59 4.89 -3.86
C VAL A 107 -6.17 3.78 -4.82
N TRP A 108 -6.70 2.56 -4.65
CA TRP A 108 -6.46 1.46 -5.59
C TRP A 108 -6.97 1.76 -6.99
N ILE A 109 -8.16 2.37 -7.11
CA ILE A 109 -8.74 2.81 -8.39
C ILE A 109 -7.89 3.94 -8.98
N ASP A 110 -7.56 4.95 -8.18
CA ASP A 110 -6.75 6.08 -8.64
C ASP A 110 -5.37 5.63 -9.16
N LEU A 111 -4.72 4.67 -8.49
CA LEU A 111 -3.45 4.09 -8.96
C LEU A 111 -3.61 3.30 -10.25
N LYS A 112 -4.74 2.60 -10.47
CA LYS A 112 -5.01 1.92 -11.75
C LYS A 112 -5.09 2.92 -12.90
N ASP A 113 -5.74 4.05 -12.68
CA ASP A 113 -5.87 5.09 -13.71
C ASP A 113 -4.51 5.75 -13.99
N ILE A 114 -3.77 6.10 -12.93
CA ILE A 114 -2.43 6.69 -13.02
C ILE A 114 -1.43 5.77 -13.73
N LEU A 115 -1.53 4.45 -13.54
CA LEU A 115 -0.64 3.50 -14.22
C LEU A 115 -0.78 3.53 -15.74
N ASN A 116 -1.97 3.82 -16.25
CA ASN A 116 -2.24 3.93 -17.68
C ASN A 116 -1.90 5.31 -18.27
N ASP A 117 -1.66 6.32 -17.43
CA ASP A 117 -1.32 7.68 -17.88
C ASP A 117 0.21 7.84 -18.04
N PRO A 118 0.72 8.09 -19.26
CA PRO A 118 2.15 8.31 -19.49
C PRO A 118 2.69 9.60 -18.87
N LYS A 119 1.84 10.56 -18.47
CA LYS A 119 2.25 11.82 -17.85
C LYS A 119 2.69 11.65 -16.40
N PHE A 120 2.27 10.57 -15.74
CA PHE A 120 2.66 10.28 -14.37
C PHE A 120 3.92 9.42 -14.35
N GLU A 121 5.08 10.04 -14.25
CA GLU A 121 6.35 9.31 -14.09
C GLU A 121 6.38 8.55 -12.76
N LYS A 122 5.88 9.18 -11.68
CA LYS A 122 5.85 8.58 -10.35
C LYS A 122 4.46 8.02 -10.04
N LYS A 123 4.37 6.69 -9.94
CA LYS A 123 3.13 5.92 -9.71
C LYS A 123 2.80 5.81 -8.22
N HIS A 124 2.66 6.97 -7.57
CA HIS A 124 2.42 7.07 -6.13
C HIS A 124 1.41 8.17 -5.79
N LEU A 125 0.78 8.06 -4.62
CA LEU A 125 -0.23 8.99 -4.12
C LEU A 125 0.00 9.30 -2.64
N ILE A 126 -0.50 10.46 -2.21
CA ILE A 126 -0.73 10.78 -0.80
C ILE A 126 -2.23 10.90 -0.58
N ASP A 127 -2.68 10.31 0.51
CA ASP A 127 -4.03 10.41 1.03
C ASP A 127 -3.99 11.07 2.42
N GLU A 128 -4.81 12.09 2.62
CA GLU A 128 -4.97 12.79 3.90
C GLU A 128 -6.33 12.40 4.49
N GLU A 129 -6.31 11.54 5.50
CA GLU A 129 -7.53 11.05 6.14
C GLU A 129 -8.04 12.03 7.22
N GLN A 130 -9.31 11.90 7.57
CA GLN A 130 -9.89 12.67 8.67
C GLN A 130 -9.14 12.39 9.99
N GLY A 131 -8.88 13.44 10.76
CA GLY A 131 -8.07 13.33 11.99
C GLY A 131 -6.56 13.54 11.77
N GLY A 132 -6.13 13.85 10.54
CA GLY A 132 -4.76 14.27 10.24
C GLY A 132 -3.78 13.14 10.00
N ALA A 133 -4.27 11.89 9.89
CA ALA A 133 -3.46 10.78 9.43
C ALA A 133 -3.12 10.98 7.95
N VAL A 134 -1.87 10.68 7.59
CA VAL A 134 -1.40 10.83 6.21
C VAL A 134 -0.81 9.51 5.75
N TYR A 135 -1.30 9.00 4.64
CA TYR A 135 -0.82 7.76 4.04
C TYR A 135 -0.16 8.03 2.69
N TYR A 136 0.93 7.32 2.44
CA TYR A 136 1.55 7.26 1.13
C TYR A 136 1.31 5.89 0.52
N TYR A 137 0.99 5.90 -0.77
CA TYR A 137 0.75 4.68 -1.55
C TYR A 137 1.65 4.63 -2.78
N LYS A 138 2.21 3.46 -3.09
CA LYS A 138 3.03 3.25 -4.29
C LYS A 138 2.65 1.96 -4.99
N ALA A 139 2.40 2.04 -6.29
CA ALA A 139 2.02 0.90 -7.08
C ALA A 139 3.14 -0.15 -7.19
N ILE A 140 2.75 -1.42 -7.21
CA ILE A 140 3.58 -2.59 -7.45
C ILE A 140 3.04 -3.26 -8.71
N THR A 141 3.87 -3.44 -9.72
CA THR A 141 3.54 -4.12 -10.98
C THR A 141 4.33 -5.42 -11.12
N ILE A 142 3.89 -6.30 -12.03
CA ILE A 142 4.67 -7.45 -12.45
C ILE A 142 5.87 -6.96 -13.28
N GLY A 143 6.99 -6.67 -12.60
CA GLY A 143 8.15 -6.04 -13.20
C GLY A 143 9.15 -7.00 -13.87
N MET A 144 9.09 -8.31 -13.58
CA MET A 144 10.05 -9.29 -14.09
C MET A 144 9.39 -10.63 -14.43
N PRO A 145 9.88 -11.38 -15.43
CA PRO A 145 9.34 -12.69 -15.80
C PRO A 145 9.28 -13.68 -14.63
N THR A 146 10.26 -13.64 -13.72
CA THR A 146 10.32 -14.49 -12.52
C THR A 146 9.08 -14.35 -11.63
N CYS A 147 8.43 -13.19 -11.62
CA CYS A 147 7.19 -12.99 -10.86
C CYS A 147 6.06 -13.90 -11.37
N LEU A 148 6.05 -14.21 -12.67
CA LEU A 148 5.01 -15.05 -13.30
C LEU A 148 5.10 -16.52 -12.89
N ALA A 149 6.27 -16.99 -12.44
CA ALA A 149 6.42 -18.35 -11.91
C ALA A 149 5.49 -18.63 -10.72
N CYS A 150 5.03 -17.58 -10.04
CA CYS A 150 4.08 -17.67 -8.93
C CYS A 150 2.76 -16.94 -9.19
N HIS A 151 2.77 -15.90 -10.04
CA HIS A 151 1.64 -15.01 -10.26
C HIS A 151 1.03 -15.09 -11.66
N GLY A 152 1.65 -15.82 -12.60
CA GLY A 152 1.18 -15.95 -13.99
C GLY A 152 0.03 -16.93 -14.16
N LYS A 153 -0.25 -17.33 -15.40
CA LYS A 153 -1.31 -18.28 -15.74
C LYS A 153 -0.94 -19.70 -15.27
N LYS A 154 -1.87 -20.36 -14.58
CA LYS A 154 -1.71 -21.75 -14.13
C LYS A 154 -1.60 -22.67 -15.34
N GLY A 155 -0.66 -23.62 -15.32
CA GLY A 155 -0.46 -24.57 -16.41
C GLY A 155 0.36 -24.03 -17.59
N SER A 156 0.76 -22.75 -17.58
CA SER A 156 1.74 -22.21 -18.53
C SER A 156 2.91 -21.55 -17.80
N ASP A 157 2.65 -20.51 -17.00
CA ASP A 157 3.69 -19.76 -16.29
C ASP A 157 3.99 -20.38 -14.92
N ILE A 158 2.94 -20.86 -14.25
CA ILE A 158 3.03 -21.55 -12.97
C ILE A 158 3.04 -23.05 -13.24
N ASN A 159 4.17 -23.69 -12.92
CA ASN A 159 4.31 -25.14 -13.05
C ASN A 159 3.45 -25.89 -12.02
N GLU A 160 3.24 -27.19 -12.26
CA GLU A 160 2.34 -28.02 -11.44
C GLU A 160 2.74 -28.08 -9.96
N GLU A 161 4.05 -28.22 -9.69
CA GLU A 161 4.59 -28.24 -8.32
C GLU A 161 4.30 -26.94 -7.56
N THR A 162 4.54 -25.79 -8.19
CA THR A 162 4.28 -24.47 -7.59
C THR A 162 2.78 -24.26 -7.43
N ALA A 163 1.97 -24.65 -8.41
CA ALA A 163 0.51 -24.55 -8.33
C ALA A 163 -0.06 -25.39 -7.18
N ALA A 164 0.42 -26.62 -6.99
CA ALA A 164 0.04 -27.49 -5.88
C ALA A 164 0.44 -26.89 -4.53
N LYS A 165 1.66 -26.35 -4.41
CA LYS A 165 2.11 -25.67 -3.18
C LYS A 165 1.26 -24.45 -2.86
N ILE A 166 0.94 -23.63 -3.87
CA ILE A 166 0.06 -22.46 -3.72
C ILE A 166 -1.30 -22.92 -3.18
N ALA A 167 -1.93 -23.92 -3.82
CA ALA A 167 -3.24 -24.41 -3.40
C ALA A 167 -3.25 -24.96 -1.98
N SER A 168 -2.17 -25.63 -1.56
CA SER A 168 -2.03 -26.19 -0.21
C SER A 168 -1.82 -25.11 0.85
N LEU A 169 -0.98 -24.11 0.61
CA LEU A 169 -0.61 -23.09 1.60
C LEU A 169 -1.54 -21.87 1.59
N TYR A 170 -2.25 -21.66 0.49
CA TYR A 170 -3.16 -20.53 0.26
C TYR A 170 -4.44 -21.01 -0.43
N PRO A 171 -5.36 -21.68 0.30
CA PRO A 171 -6.61 -22.18 -0.26
C PRO A 171 -7.48 -21.08 -0.90
N GLU A 172 -7.33 -19.84 -0.43
CA GLU A 172 -8.07 -18.66 -0.91
C GLU A 172 -7.24 -17.77 -1.85
N ASP A 173 -6.14 -18.28 -2.44
CA ASP A 173 -5.26 -17.50 -3.30
C ASP A 173 -6.01 -16.90 -4.51
N LYS A 174 -5.96 -15.58 -4.63
CA LYS A 174 -6.48 -14.83 -5.79
C LYS A 174 -5.36 -14.33 -6.72
N ALA A 175 -4.10 -14.55 -6.34
CA ALA A 175 -2.95 -13.89 -6.95
C ALA A 175 -2.30 -14.67 -8.11
N THR A 176 -3.09 -15.26 -9.02
CA THR A 176 -2.60 -15.95 -10.23
C THR A 176 -3.32 -15.47 -11.47
N GLY A 177 -2.69 -15.57 -12.63
CA GLY A 177 -3.24 -15.16 -13.93
C GLY A 177 -2.85 -13.73 -14.30
N TYR A 178 -1.75 -13.23 -13.74
CA TYR A 178 -1.16 -11.96 -14.12
C TYR A 178 -0.30 -12.07 -15.38
N GLU A 179 -0.05 -10.93 -16.00
CA GLU A 179 0.89 -10.74 -17.11
C GLU A 179 1.91 -9.65 -16.77
N MET A 180 2.97 -9.55 -17.57
CA MET A 180 4.00 -8.51 -17.39
C MET A 180 3.40 -7.11 -17.38
N GLY A 181 3.90 -6.24 -16.50
CA GLY A 181 3.47 -4.86 -16.35
C GLY A 181 2.14 -4.67 -15.61
N GLN A 182 1.35 -5.74 -15.39
CA GLN A 182 0.05 -5.60 -14.72
C GLN A 182 0.19 -5.16 -13.26
N PHE A 183 -0.81 -4.40 -12.80
CA PHE A 183 -0.90 -3.92 -11.42
C PHE A 183 -1.15 -5.07 -10.45
N ARG A 184 -0.16 -5.36 -9.61
CA ARG A 184 -0.15 -6.50 -8.69
C ARG A 184 -0.62 -6.12 -7.30
N GLY A 185 -0.26 -4.94 -6.82
CA GLY A 185 -0.46 -4.54 -5.43
C GLY A 185 -0.03 -3.11 -5.21
N MET A 186 -0.12 -2.62 -3.98
CA MET A 186 0.44 -1.34 -3.59
C MET A 186 1.09 -1.42 -2.21
N TRP A 187 2.12 -0.61 -2.00
CA TRP A 187 2.59 -0.28 -0.66
C TRP A 187 1.62 0.74 -0.04
N LYS A 188 1.31 0.60 1.25
CA LYS A 188 0.63 1.59 2.09
C LYS A 188 1.56 1.91 3.26
N ILE A 189 1.89 3.19 3.44
CA ILE A 189 2.83 3.65 4.45
C ILE A 189 2.16 4.77 5.23
N LYS A 190 2.07 4.62 6.55
CA LYS A 190 1.63 5.72 7.41
C LYS A 190 2.76 6.74 7.53
N LEU A 191 2.49 8.01 7.32
CA LEU A 191 3.47 9.09 7.42
C LEU A 191 3.16 10.07 8.56
N ARG A 192 1.89 10.16 8.97
CA ARG A 192 1.38 10.86 10.15
C ARG A 192 0.26 10.04 10.76
#